data_AF-A0A0C7MV31-F1
#
_entry.id   AF-A0A0C7MV31-F1
#
_cell.length_a   1.000
_cell.length_b   1.000
_cell.length_c   1.000
_cell.angle_alpha   90.00
_cell.angle_beta   90.00
_cell.angle_gamma   90.00
#
_symmetry.space_group_name_H-M   'P 1'
#
loop_
_entity.id
_entity.type
_entity.pdbx_description
1 polymer ?
#
loop_
_entity_poly.entity_id
_entity_poly.type
_entity_poly.pdbx_seq_one_letter_code
_entity_poly.pdbx_strand_id
1 'polypeptide(L)'
;MSSITTSQNASFCIPVGLTSLQKDLIEILISTHAKSLLQLCNKQDPIKTLEDGENGAKLTLPALSPEQLTSLLSTNIRAIANHPCLLVEHYMPRKLLLMEPGDRLIDTSDKFQKMAALLDSLRYRDRKRFPNALQIAVISHSVKELDLIEGYLLGKSVKLKRLSGTSLFDEKHLYGEPETDSSTPVRSTGNSKEDYDYGKRKSRTSKGDFRDWLFVATSTHLARAPDLLDGYSIDLVIGFDPLIDENLECFARMRSAGKKVPLVKLLVKDSPDHYSMVHRHAKSVDDLFMDSLLHFVKHRQTITHDDGTGWLRQFAEELLKETVPDPALIPTCSLANKYSQMDLLESVTKFQSLSPLSTIDFKLEPVNQDLDIKTYQSVLMDRIVQRLTACDAEYFAREKEILDKRVQETIRQNKLDELKVDAATIFKQSREDEGPALESAKKLSKAQADDLKLRERLKFLSEQKASFEGRLGDDTTPLSSQISALSADLEVLKGERDTEKQANVQRSMENDELRARYQSESSNAASKSMVLQQLRERRDELKARLSGPAVSLFSRSALEHETALKEQLIQIVRQSQFTQGYVKKIQKQYFLNGSQSSTKGGGTSRSRRQRN
;
A
#
# COMPACT_ATOMS: atom_id res chain seq x y z
N MET A 1 29.68 12.46 -12.93
CA MET A 1 29.38 13.19 -14.17
C MET A 1 28.40 12.37 -14.97
N SER A 2 27.18 12.89 -15.16
CA SER A 2 26.18 12.31 -16.06
C SER A 2 26.60 12.56 -17.50
N SER A 3 27.16 11.56 -18.18
CA SER A 3 27.32 11.59 -19.62
C SER A 3 25.94 11.49 -20.27
N ILE A 4 25.33 12.66 -20.48
CA ILE A 4 24.30 12.86 -21.49
C ILE A 4 25.03 12.71 -22.83
N THR A 5 25.05 11.49 -23.37
CA THR A 5 25.44 11.27 -24.77
C THR A 5 24.34 10.49 -25.46
N THR A 6 23.76 11.15 -26.47
CA THR A 6 22.89 10.64 -27.53
C THR A 6 21.49 10.17 -27.14
N SER A 7 20.51 10.92 -27.67
CA SER A 7 19.06 10.89 -27.52
C SER A 7 18.32 9.60 -27.96
N GLN A 8 19.00 8.45 -27.97
CA GLN A 8 18.41 7.15 -28.33
C GLN A 8 18.60 6.05 -27.26
N ASN A 9 19.58 6.19 -26.35
CA ASN A 9 19.88 5.18 -25.33
C ASN A 9 19.50 5.70 -23.94
N ALA A 10 18.26 5.47 -23.50
CA ALA A 10 17.81 5.85 -22.16
C ALA A 10 18.29 4.81 -21.12
N SER A 11 19.51 4.97 -20.62
CA SER A 11 20.06 4.19 -19.50
C SER A 11 19.87 4.96 -18.19
N PHE A 12 19.27 4.32 -17.19
CA PHE A 12 18.99 4.90 -15.87
C PHE A 12 19.65 4.06 -14.78
N CYS A 13 20.32 4.72 -13.83
CA CYS A 13 20.89 4.05 -12.66
C CYS A 13 20.03 4.34 -11.42
N ILE A 14 19.43 3.29 -10.86
CA ILE A 14 18.74 3.35 -9.58
C ILE A 14 19.76 3.08 -8.47
N PRO A 15 20.01 4.04 -7.57
CA PRO A 15 20.87 3.79 -6.43
C PRO A 15 20.20 2.87 -5.42
N VAL A 16 20.98 1.91 -4.93
CA VAL A 16 20.61 0.92 -3.92
C VAL A 16 21.56 1.07 -2.74
N GLY A 17 21.02 0.94 -1.52
CA GLY A 17 21.78 0.88 -0.27
C GLY A 17 22.18 -0.55 0.11
N LEU A 18 22.41 -0.75 1.40
CA LEU A 18 22.70 -2.06 2.01
C LEU A 18 21.82 -2.23 3.25
N THR A 19 21.19 -3.39 3.38
CA THR A 19 20.43 -3.76 4.59
C THR A 19 21.36 -3.97 5.78
N SER A 20 20.82 -3.96 6.99
CA SER A 20 21.60 -4.25 8.21
C SER A 20 22.30 -5.61 8.14
N LEU A 21 21.64 -6.62 7.60
CA LEU A 21 22.24 -7.95 7.39
C LEU A 21 23.40 -7.91 6.39
N GLN A 22 23.23 -7.21 5.26
CA GLN A 22 24.30 -7.05 4.27
C GLN A 22 25.51 -6.33 4.87
N LYS A 23 25.28 -5.28 5.67
CA LYS A 23 26.34 -4.56 6.38
C LYS A 23 27.09 -5.45 7.36
N ASP A 24 26.38 -6.19 8.20
CA ASP A 24 27.00 -7.10 9.16
C ASP A 24 27.89 -8.16 8.47
N LEU A 25 27.40 -8.77 7.38
CA LEU A 25 28.18 -9.75 6.61
C LEU A 25 29.40 -9.12 5.94
N ILE A 26 29.29 -7.89 5.43
CA ILE A 26 30.42 -7.17 4.85
C ILE A 26 31.48 -6.87 5.91
N GLU A 27 31.10 -6.44 7.12
CA GLU A 27 32.04 -6.21 8.21
C GLU A 27 32.76 -7.51 8.64
N ILE A 28 32.04 -8.64 8.69
CA ILE A 28 32.65 -9.96 8.97
C ILE A 28 33.68 -10.35 7.88
N LEU A 29 33.35 -10.10 6.61
CA LEU A 29 34.32 -10.33 5.53
C LEU A 29 35.54 -9.43 5.67
N ILE A 30 35.35 -8.14 5.93
CA ILE A 30 36.48 -7.21 6.10
C ILE A 30 37.35 -7.62 7.30
N SER A 31 36.75 -8.12 8.39
CA SER A 31 37.53 -8.60 9.54
C SER A 31 38.36 -9.84 9.19
N THR A 32 37.83 -10.72 8.34
CA THR A 32 38.52 -11.94 7.89
C THR A 32 39.66 -11.63 6.91
N HIS A 33 39.48 -10.60 6.08
CA HIS A 33 40.46 -10.17 5.06
C HIS A 33 41.34 -9.00 5.52
N ALA A 34 41.31 -8.65 6.80
CA ALA A 34 42.04 -7.51 7.36
C ALA A 34 43.56 -7.60 7.11
N LYS A 35 44.15 -8.77 7.42
CA LYS A 35 45.58 -9.04 7.25
C LYS A 35 46.02 -8.98 5.79
N SER A 36 45.26 -9.59 4.88
CA SER A 36 45.60 -9.65 3.44
C SER A 36 45.53 -8.28 2.76
N LEU A 37 44.52 -7.47 3.09
CA LEU A 37 44.40 -6.09 2.58
C LEU A 37 45.58 -5.21 3.03
N LEU A 38 45.97 -5.31 4.30
CA LEU A 38 47.10 -4.54 4.83
C LEU A 38 48.44 -4.97 4.21
N GLN A 39 48.65 -6.28 4.00
CA GLN A 39 49.84 -6.82 3.35
C GLN A 39 50.01 -6.34 1.90
N LEU A 40 48.92 -6.20 1.15
CA LEU A 40 48.96 -5.74 -0.24
C LEU A 40 49.15 -4.23 -0.37
N CYS A 41 48.58 -3.44 0.55
CA CYS A 41 48.62 -1.98 0.47
C CYS A 41 49.88 -1.38 1.11
N ASN A 42 50.33 -1.94 2.24
CA ASN A 42 51.50 -1.49 2.98
C ASN A 42 52.56 -2.58 2.96
N LYS A 43 53.45 -2.52 1.97
CA LYS A 43 54.52 -3.52 1.77
C LYS A 43 55.48 -3.66 2.97
N GLN A 44 55.48 -2.74 3.93
CA GLN A 44 56.25 -2.81 5.19
C GLN A 44 55.49 -2.11 6.35
N ASP A 45 55.43 -2.80 7.51
CA ASP A 45 55.31 -2.27 8.89
C ASP A 45 54.00 -2.20 9.75
N PRO A 46 52.74 -2.39 9.32
CA PRO A 46 51.60 -2.43 10.26
C PRO A 46 51.24 -3.83 10.81
N ILE A 47 51.93 -4.89 10.37
CA ILE A 47 51.60 -6.28 10.75
C ILE A 47 51.86 -6.54 12.24
N LYS A 48 52.78 -5.80 12.88
CA LYS A 48 53.13 -5.95 14.31
C LYS A 48 52.08 -5.41 15.29
N THR A 49 51.14 -4.58 14.83
CA THR A 49 50.08 -3.99 15.67
C THR A 49 48.82 -4.84 15.78
N LEU A 50 48.69 -5.86 14.93
CA LEU A 50 47.67 -6.88 15.04
C LEU A 50 48.28 -7.99 15.91
N GLU A 51 47.85 -8.09 17.17
CA GLU A 51 48.41 -9.07 18.12
C GLU A 51 48.54 -10.45 17.46
N ASP A 52 49.74 -11.04 17.60
CA ASP A 52 50.09 -12.37 17.09
C ASP A 52 49.18 -13.42 17.74
N GLY A 53 48.00 -13.63 17.16
CA GLY A 53 47.16 -14.78 17.47
C GLY A 53 47.98 -16.03 17.16
N GLU A 54 48.11 -16.94 18.13
CA GLU A 54 48.89 -18.16 18.01
C GLU A 54 48.71 -18.80 16.62
N ASN A 55 49.80 -18.91 15.86
CA ASN A 55 49.89 -19.60 14.57
C ASN A 55 49.73 -21.12 14.76
N GLY A 56 48.64 -21.56 15.40
CA GLY A 56 48.40 -22.92 15.86
C GLY A 56 47.41 -23.71 15.01
N ALA A 57 46.74 -23.09 14.03
CA ALA A 57 45.84 -23.80 13.14
C ALA A 57 46.65 -24.56 12.08
N LYS A 58 46.75 -25.88 12.25
CA LYS A 58 47.40 -26.78 11.29
C LYS A 58 46.63 -26.73 9.96
N LEU A 59 47.17 -26.01 8.97
CA LEU A 59 46.54 -25.87 7.65
C LEU A 59 46.40 -27.26 6.98
N THR A 60 45.24 -27.52 6.39
CA THR A 60 44.97 -28.80 5.72
C THR A 60 45.41 -28.81 4.25
N LEU A 61 45.43 -27.65 3.60
CA LEU A 61 45.87 -27.41 2.23
C LEU A 61 46.81 -26.18 2.22
N PRO A 62 47.50 -25.88 1.10
CA PRO A 62 48.33 -24.68 0.99
C PRO A 62 47.58 -23.39 1.35
N ALA A 63 48.30 -22.49 2.03
CA ALA A 63 47.79 -21.16 2.36
C ALA A 63 47.46 -20.37 1.10
N LEU A 64 46.35 -19.63 1.14
CA LEU A 64 45.92 -18.74 0.06
C LEU A 64 46.85 -17.53 -0.04
N SER A 65 47.17 -17.10 -1.27
CA SER A 65 47.94 -15.89 -1.47
C SER A 65 47.11 -14.64 -1.13
N PRO A 66 47.74 -13.51 -0.74
CA PRO A 66 47.03 -12.25 -0.49
C PRO A 66 46.19 -11.79 -1.70
N GLU A 67 46.68 -12.02 -2.92
CA GLU A 67 45.97 -11.71 -4.17
C GLU A 67 44.71 -12.59 -4.34
N GLN A 68 44.82 -13.89 -4.05
CA GLN A 68 43.68 -14.80 -4.08
C GLN A 68 42.63 -14.42 -3.04
N LEU A 69 43.05 -14.06 -1.82
CA LEU A 69 42.15 -13.58 -0.76
C LEU A 69 41.44 -12.29 -1.16
N THR A 70 42.14 -11.37 -1.81
CA THR A 70 41.56 -10.10 -2.26
C THR A 70 40.57 -10.28 -3.42
N SER A 71 40.86 -11.19 -4.35
CA SER A 71 39.92 -11.60 -5.39
C SER A 71 38.66 -12.26 -4.79
N LEU A 72 38.83 -13.13 -3.79
CA LEU A 72 37.74 -13.72 -3.03
C LEU A 72 36.92 -12.66 -2.28
N LEU A 73 37.57 -11.69 -1.64
CA LEU A 73 36.90 -10.58 -0.97
C LEU A 73 36.03 -9.78 -1.93
N SER A 74 36.57 -9.37 -3.09
CA SER A 74 35.78 -8.65 -4.10
C SER A 74 34.59 -9.47 -4.61
N THR A 75 34.80 -10.76 -4.86
CA THR A 75 33.72 -11.66 -5.33
C THR A 75 32.62 -11.80 -4.27
N ASN A 76 33.01 -11.96 -3.01
CA ASN A 76 32.09 -12.12 -1.89
C ASN A 76 31.36 -10.81 -1.54
N ILE A 77 32.02 -9.65 -1.64
CA ILE A 77 31.37 -8.33 -1.50
C ILE A 77 30.32 -8.15 -2.58
N ARG A 78 30.64 -8.47 -3.85
CA ARG A 78 29.67 -8.39 -4.95
C ARG A 78 28.49 -9.35 -4.71
N ALA A 79 28.75 -10.56 -4.23
CA ALA A 79 27.72 -11.53 -3.89
C ALA A 79 26.78 -10.99 -2.80
N ILE A 80 27.30 -10.46 -1.69
CA ILE A 80 26.47 -9.90 -0.61
C ILE A 80 25.70 -8.65 -1.06
N ALA A 81 26.35 -7.74 -1.79
CA ALA A 81 25.75 -6.52 -2.33
C ALA A 81 24.55 -6.85 -3.23
N ASN A 82 24.62 -7.97 -3.97
CA ASN A 82 23.51 -8.50 -4.74
C ASN A 82 22.46 -9.18 -3.84
N HIS A 83 22.86 -10.18 -3.05
CA HIS A 83 21.99 -10.87 -2.10
C HIS A 83 22.76 -11.69 -1.06
N PRO A 84 22.46 -11.60 0.26
CA PRO A 84 23.14 -12.37 1.31
C PRO A 84 23.22 -13.89 1.08
N CYS A 85 22.14 -14.51 0.60
CA CYS A 85 22.11 -15.95 0.31
C CYS A 85 23.10 -16.44 -0.77
N LEU A 86 23.74 -15.54 -1.52
CA LEU A 86 24.76 -15.92 -2.51
C LEU A 86 26.12 -16.23 -1.87
N LEU A 87 26.35 -15.79 -0.62
CA LEU A 87 27.63 -15.96 0.08
C LEU A 87 27.83 -17.38 0.60
N VAL A 88 26.80 -17.98 1.22
CA VAL A 88 26.90 -19.29 1.87
C VAL A 88 25.65 -20.12 1.51
N GLU A 89 25.86 -21.30 0.94
CA GLU A 89 24.79 -22.16 0.41
C GLU A 89 23.78 -22.61 1.48
N HIS A 90 24.18 -22.67 2.75
CA HIS A 90 23.28 -22.97 3.87
C HIS A 90 22.21 -21.89 4.15
N TYR A 91 22.42 -20.65 3.69
CA TYR A 91 21.42 -19.57 3.78
C TYR A 91 20.38 -19.62 2.67
N MET A 92 20.57 -20.46 1.66
CA MET A 92 19.56 -20.67 0.62
C MET A 92 18.42 -21.51 1.21
N PRO A 93 17.18 -21.01 1.27
CA PRO A 93 16.07 -21.80 1.76
C PRO A 93 16.00 -23.11 0.97
N ARG A 94 16.06 -24.27 1.64
CA ARG A 94 15.97 -25.60 0.98
C ARG A 94 14.66 -25.81 0.21
N LYS A 95 13.73 -24.86 0.35
CA LYS A 95 12.36 -24.88 -0.12
C LYS A 95 12.05 -23.69 -1.04
N LEU A 96 12.97 -23.28 -1.92
CA LEU A 96 12.70 -22.23 -2.93
C LEU A 96 11.50 -22.55 -3.85
N LEU A 97 11.06 -23.80 -3.91
CA LEU A 97 9.90 -24.27 -4.66
C LEU A 97 8.58 -24.26 -3.86
N LEU A 98 8.64 -24.21 -2.52
CA LEU A 98 7.43 -24.12 -1.70
C LEU A 98 7.10 -22.65 -1.49
N MET A 99 5.82 -22.30 -1.56
CA MET A 99 5.25 -20.95 -1.49
C MET A 99 5.48 -20.19 -0.16
N GLU A 100 6.57 -20.46 0.56
CA GLU A 100 7.01 -19.66 1.70
C GLU A 100 7.46 -18.26 1.22
N PRO A 101 7.29 -17.22 2.05
CA PRO A 101 7.03 -15.88 1.57
C PRO A 101 8.29 -15.29 0.92
N GLY A 102 8.19 -14.98 -0.37
CA GLY A 102 9.19 -14.19 -1.11
C GLY A 102 9.57 -12.90 -0.37
N ASP A 103 8.72 -12.40 0.52
CA ASP A 103 8.97 -11.25 1.39
C ASP A 103 10.24 -11.41 2.24
N ARG A 104 10.51 -12.61 2.80
CA ARG A 104 11.77 -12.82 3.55
C ARG A 104 12.99 -12.72 2.66
N LEU A 105 12.90 -13.19 1.42
CA LEU A 105 13.99 -13.10 0.46
C LEU A 105 14.24 -11.62 0.08
N ILE A 106 13.15 -10.90 -0.19
CA ILE A 106 13.18 -9.46 -0.49
C ILE A 106 13.79 -8.67 0.67
N ASP A 107 13.33 -8.90 1.90
CA ASP A 107 13.72 -8.11 3.07
C ASP A 107 15.23 -8.21 3.38
N THR A 108 15.90 -9.29 2.94
CA THR A 108 17.34 -9.46 3.17
C THR A 108 18.24 -8.62 2.26
N SER A 109 17.76 -8.16 1.09
CA SER A 109 18.58 -7.39 0.12
C SER A 109 17.85 -6.16 -0.38
N ASP A 110 18.44 -4.98 -0.20
CA ASP A 110 17.85 -3.72 -0.68
C ASP A 110 17.72 -3.71 -2.21
N LYS A 111 18.65 -4.37 -2.91
CA LYS A 111 18.59 -4.51 -4.37
C LYS A 111 17.35 -5.28 -4.81
N PHE A 112 17.00 -6.34 -4.08
CA PHE A 112 15.76 -7.08 -4.30
C PHE A 112 14.53 -6.27 -3.88
N GLN A 113 14.58 -5.49 -2.79
CA GLN A 113 13.49 -4.59 -2.39
C GLN A 113 13.17 -3.55 -3.47
N LYS A 114 14.19 -2.87 -4.01
CA LYS A 114 14.00 -1.88 -5.09
C LYS A 114 13.52 -2.54 -6.39
N MET A 115 14.06 -3.71 -6.74
CA MET A 115 13.58 -4.49 -7.88
C MET A 115 12.11 -4.89 -7.71
N ALA A 116 11.75 -5.42 -6.54
CA ALA A 116 10.39 -5.82 -6.20
C ALA A 116 9.43 -4.65 -6.28
N ALA A 117 9.79 -3.51 -5.67
CA ALA A 117 8.99 -2.29 -5.71
C ALA A 117 8.81 -1.75 -7.13
N LEU A 118 9.85 -1.82 -7.98
CA LEU A 118 9.76 -1.44 -9.39
C LEU A 118 8.84 -2.40 -10.18
N LEU A 119 9.02 -3.70 -10.02
CA LEU A 119 8.19 -4.71 -10.68
C LEU A 119 6.74 -4.63 -10.23
N ASP A 120 6.47 -4.49 -8.93
CA ASP A 120 5.11 -4.36 -8.41
C ASP A 120 4.48 -3.02 -8.85
N SER A 121 5.26 -1.92 -8.98
CA SER A 121 4.78 -0.67 -9.58
C SER A 121 4.38 -0.83 -11.04
N LEU A 122 5.15 -1.59 -11.82
CA LEU A 122 4.83 -1.90 -13.21
C LEU A 122 3.62 -2.83 -13.35
N ARG A 123 3.45 -3.78 -12.42
CA ARG A 123 2.36 -4.78 -12.44
C ARG A 123 1.03 -4.22 -11.97
N TYR A 124 1.03 -3.47 -10.88
CA TYR A 124 -0.16 -2.81 -10.31
C TYR A 124 -0.44 -1.44 -10.96
N ARG A 125 0.12 -1.20 -12.16
CA ARG A 125 -0.15 0.00 -12.95
C ARG A 125 -1.63 0.15 -13.26
N ASP A 126 -2.05 1.40 -13.49
CA ASP A 126 -3.42 1.69 -13.91
C ASP A 126 -3.66 1.17 -15.34
N ARG A 127 -4.29 -0.01 -15.44
CA ARG A 127 -4.63 -0.66 -16.71
C ARG A 127 -5.61 0.16 -17.57
N LYS A 128 -6.28 1.17 -17.01
CA LYS A 128 -7.11 2.10 -17.81
C LYS A 128 -6.23 3.06 -18.61
N ARG A 129 -5.10 3.49 -18.05
CA ARG A 129 -4.14 4.38 -18.69
C ARG A 129 -3.16 3.62 -19.58
N PHE A 130 -2.73 2.42 -19.15
CA PHE A 130 -1.78 1.57 -19.86
C PHE A 130 -2.34 0.16 -20.04
N PRO A 131 -3.19 -0.07 -21.07
CA PRO A 131 -3.90 -1.34 -21.25
C PRO A 131 -3.05 -2.46 -21.85
N ASN A 132 -1.91 -2.13 -22.48
CA ASN A 132 -1.06 -3.11 -23.17
C ASN A 132 -0.33 -4.01 -22.17
N ALA A 133 -0.16 -5.29 -22.51
CA ALA A 133 0.69 -6.21 -21.75
C ALA A 133 2.16 -5.82 -21.93
N LEU A 134 2.93 -5.79 -20.85
CA LEU A 134 4.35 -5.47 -20.89
C LEU A 134 5.20 -6.72 -21.00
N GLN A 135 6.27 -6.62 -21.77
CA GLN A 135 7.34 -7.62 -21.88
C GLN A 135 8.60 -7.03 -21.26
N ILE A 136 8.96 -7.49 -20.06
CA ILE A 136 10.10 -6.97 -19.30
C ILE A 136 11.21 -8.01 -19.29
N ALA A 137 12.44 -7.62 -19.59
CA ALA A 137 13.60 -8.48 -19.46
C ALA A 137 14.40 -8.14 -18.20
N VAL A 138 14.73 -9.14 -17.38
CA VAL A 138 15.61 -9.00 -16.21
C VAL A 138 16.93 -9.73 -16.52
N ILE A 139 18.03 -9.00 -16.44
CA ILE A 139 19.36 -9.52 -16.78
C ILE A 139 20.22 -9.54 -15.52
N SER A 140 20.73 -10.71 -15.14
CA SER A 140 21.63 -10.90 -14.00
C SER A 140 23.04 -11.32 -14.43
N HIS A 141 23.97 -11.36 -13.47
CA HIS A 141 25.32 -11.87 -13.72
C HIS A 141 25.38 -13.39 -13.54
N SER A 142 24.74 -13.91 -12.49
CA SER A 142 24.85 -15.30 -12.06
C SER A 142 23.55 -16.08 -12.25
N VAL A 143 23.68 -17.38 -12.56
CA VAL A 143 22.56 -18.33 -12.59
C VAL A 143 21.89 -18.46 -11.22
N LYS A 144 22.68 -18.40 -10.13
CA LYS A 144 22.15 -18.42 -8.76
C LYS A 144 21.27 -17.20 -8.46
N GLU A 145 21.58 -16.02 -9.03
CA GLU A 145 20.73 -14.83 -8.93
C GLU A 145 19.40 -15.04 -9.66
N LEU A 146 19.43 -15.73 -10.80
CA LEU A 146 18.22 -16.07 -11.55
C LEU A 146 17.32 -17.01 -10.77
N ASP A 147 17.88 -17.98 -10.05
CA ASP A 147 17.12 -18.88 -9.18
C ASP A 147 16.39 -18.09 -8.07
N LEU A 148 17.04 -17.08 -7.49
CA LEU A 148 16.43 -16.21 -6.48
C LEU A 148 15.34 -15.30 -7.07
N ILE A 149 15.58 -14.72 -8.26
CA ILE A 149 14.60 -13.89 -8.97
C ILE A 149 13.40 -14.73 -9.39
N GLU A 150 13.62 -15.91 -9.96
CA GLU A 150 12.57 -16.88 -10.31
C GLU A 150 11.79 -17.28 -9.05
N GLY A 151 12.47 -17.68 -7.97
CA GLY A 151 11.83 -18.03 -6.70
C GLY A 151 10.90 -16.94 -6.15
N TYR A 152 11.29 -15.67 -6.26
CA TYR A 152 10.43 -14.54 -5.88
C TYR A 152 9.20 -14.36 -6.79
N LEU A 153 9.34 -14.68 -8.07
CA LEU A 153 8.27 -14.52 -9.07
C LEU A 153 7.31 -15.71 -9.11
N LEU A 154 7.73 -16.87 -8.59
CA LEU A 154 6.86 -18.03 -8.44
C LEU A 154 5.67 -17.69 -7.54
N GLY A 155 4.46 -18.01 -8.00
CA GLY A 155 3.21 -17.68 -7.30
C GLY A 155 2.65 -16.27 -7.59
N LYS A 156 3.39 -15.41 -8.30
CA LYS A 156 2.88 -14.11 -8.78
C LYS A 156 2.13 -14.29 -10.12
N SER A 157 1.14 -13.42 -10.37
CA SER A 157 0.33 -13.40 -11.60
C SER A 157 1.09 -12.84 -12.83
N VAL A 158 2.25 -13.41 -13.15
CA VAL A 158 3.14 -13.01 -14.26
C VAL A 158 3.53 -14.26 -15.02
N LYS A 159 3.70 -14.14 -16.35
CA LYS A 159 4.29 -15.23 -17.13
C LYS A 159 5.81 -15.10 -17.09
N LEU A 160 6.48 -16.13 -16.61
CA LEU A 160 7.93 -16.15 -16.50
C LEU A 160 8.52 -17.04 -17.59
N LYS A 161 9.52 -16.53 -18.32
CA LYS A 161 10.33 -17.34 -19.23
C LYS A 161 11.81 -17.14 -18.91
N ARG A 162 12.44 -18.22 -18.45
CA ARG A 162 13.88 -18.27 -18.28
C ARG A 162 14.55 -18.65 -19.60
N LEU A 163 15.49 -17.82 -20.04
CA LEU A 163 16.23 -17.99 -21.29
C LEU A 163 17.66 -18.50 -21.05
N SER A 164 18.14 -18.48 -19.80
CA SER A 164 19.49 -18.89 -19.43
C SER A 164 19.48 -19.87 -18.27
N GLY A 165 20.14 -21.02 -18.44
CA GLY A 165 20.15 -22.10 -17.46
C GLY A 165 18.85 -22.90 -17.41
N THR A 166 18.68 -23.71 -16.37
CA THR A 166 17.50 -24.55 -16.13
C THR A 166 16.49 -23.81 -15.26
N SER A 167 15.20 -23.80 -15.64
CA SER A 167 14.13 -23.23 -14.81
C SER A 167 13.92 -24.05 -13.53
N LEU A 168 13.63 -23.37 -12.43
CA LEU A 168 13.22 -24.02 -11.17
C LEU A 168 11.84 -24.67 -11.29
N PHE A 169 10.95 -24.05 -12.08
CA PHE A 169 9.62 -24.60 -12.36
C PHE A 169 9.43 -24.75 -13.86
N ASP A 170 9.38 -26.00 -14.33
CA ASP A 170 9.02 -26.31 -15.71
C ASP A 170 7.50 -26.22 -15.85
N GLU A 171 6.99 -25.01 -16.05
CA GLU A 171 5.66 -24.84 -16.62
C GLU A 171 5.73 -25.49 -18.00
N LYS A 172 5.25 -26.73 -18.14
CA LYS A 172 5.14 -27.54 -19.37
C LYS A 172 4.36 -26.82 -20.48
N HIS A 173 4.81 -25.66 -20.89
CA HIS A 173 4.35 -24.93 -22.05
C HIS A 173 5.00 -25.61 -23.23
N LEU A 174 4.19 -26.37 -23.97
CA LEU A 174 4.52 -26.74 -25.33
C LEU A 174 4.62 -25.44 -26.13
N TYR A 175 5.82 -24.89 -26.22
CA TYR A 175 6.14 -23.84 -27.16
C TYR A 175 6.36 -24.52 -28.51
N GLY A 176 5.63 -24.08 -29.54
CA GLY A 176 5.91 -24.52 -30.89
C GLY A 176 7.36 -24.15 -31.21
N GLU A 177 8.18 -25.15 -31.50
CA GLU A 177 9.50 -24.90 -32.06
C GLU A 177 9.31 -24.14 -33.38
N PRO A 178 10.14 -23.12 -33.68
CA PRO A 178 10.27 -22.66 -35.04
C PRO A 178 10.77 -23.85 -35.87
N GLU A 179 10.12 -24.14 -36.99
CA GLU A 179 10.40 -25.28 -37.86
C GLU A 179 11.90 -25.42 -38.15
N THR A 180 12.57 -26.29 -37.39
CA THR A 180 13.87 -26.83 -37.76
C THR A 180 13.66 -28.28 -38.18
N ASP A 181 13.71 -28.51 -39.49
CA ASP A 181 13.76 -29.83 -40.11
C ASP A 181 14.98 -30.60 -39.61
N SER A 182 14.82 -31.33 -38.51
CA SER A 182 15.82 -32.26 -38.00
C SER A 182 15.14 -33.58 -37.64
N SER A 183 15.25 -34.53 -38.57
CA SER A 183 14.67 -35.85 -38.48
C SER A 183 15.54 -36.79 -37.66
N THR A 184 15.42 -36.80 -36.32
CA THR A 184 15.69 -38.00 -35.49
C THR A 184 15.20 -37.80 -34.05
N PRO A 185 14.17 -38.52 -33.57
CA PRO A 185 13.84 -38.56 -32.15
C PRO A 185 14.65 -39.67 -31.46
N VAL A 186 15.49 -39.29 -30.49
CA VAL A 186 16.11 -40.21 -29.54
C VAL A 186 15.04 -40.67 -28.54
N ARG A 187 14.75 -41.98 -28.53
CA ARG A 187 13.84 -42.61 -27.56
C ARG A 187 14.50 -42.68 -26.18
N SER A 188 13.93 -41.99 -25.19
CA SER A 188 14.19 -42.25 -23.77
C SER A 188 13.31 -43.42 -23.30
N THR A 189 13.96 -44.45 -22.77
CA THR A 189 13.36 -45.70 -22.27
C THR A 189 12.93 -45.59 -20.81
N GLY A 190 11.67 -45.96 -20.53
CA GLY A 190 11.30 -46.73 -19.33
C GLY A 190 10.74 -45.96 -18.13
N ASN A 191 9.41 -45.77 -18.09
CA ASN A 191 8.50 -46.54 -17.22
C ASN A 191 7.16 -45.81 -17.08
N SER A 192 6.20 -46.22 -17.92
CA SER A 192 4.80 -45.85 -17.87
C SER A 192 4.11 -46.58 -16.72
N LYS A 193 3.81 -45.85 -15.63
CA LYS A 193 2.80 -46.26 -14.65
C LYS A 193 1.53 -45.50 -14.98
N GLU A 194 0.47 -46.27 -15.19
CA GLU A 194 -0.86 -45.89 -15.65
C GLU A 194 -1.41 -44.66 -14.93
N ASP A 195 -1.41 -43.51 -15.61
CA ASP A 195 -2.16 -42.33 -15.20
C ASP A 195 -3.37 -42.19 -16.12
N TYR A 196 -4.53 -42.17 -15.47
CA TYR A 196 -5.85 -42.07 -16.07
C TYR A 196 -5.96 -40.90 -17.06
N ASP A 197 -6.38 -41.23 -18.28
CA ASP A 197 -6.68 -40.31 -19.39
C ASP A 197 -7.82 -39.33 -19.01
N TYR A 198 -7.50 -38.24 -18.32
CA TYR A 198 -8.38 -37.06 -18.28
C TYR A 198 -8.24 -36.29 -19.59
N GLY A 199 -9.17 -36.60 -20.50
CA GLY A 199 -9.58 -35.86 -21.70
C GLY A 199 -8.71 -34.70 -22.16
N LYS A 200 -8.07 -34.89 -23.32
CA LYS A 200 -7.50 -33.86 -24.21
C LYS A 200 -8.45 -32.66 -24.36
N ARG A 201 -8.28 -31.63 -23.55
CA ARG A 201 -8.84 -30.30 -23.83
C ARG A 201 -7.99 -29.68 -24.92
N LYS A 202 -8.53 -29.70 -26.15
CA LYS A 202 -8.09 -28.84 -27.26
C LYS A 202 -7.85 -27.43 -26.71
N SER A 203 -6.61 -26.95 -26.82
CA SER A 203 -6.22 -25.58 -26.50
C SER A 203 -7.14 -24.63 -27.26
N ARG A 204 -8.12 -24.07 -26.55
CA ARG A 204 -8.82 -22.88 -27.00
C ARG A 204 -7.77 -21.77 -26.96
N THR A 205 -7.31 -21.32 -28.13
CA THR A 205 -6.65 -20.02 -28.28
C THR A 205 -7.50 -18.99 -27.56
N SER A 206 -7.08 -18.62 -26.36
CA SER A 206 -7.83 -17.72 -25.49
C SER A 206 -7.80 -16.32 -26.08
N LYS A 207 -8.94 -15.64 -25.97
CA LYS A 207 -9.07 -14.20 -26.21
C LYS A 207 -7.94 -13.48 -25.47
N GLY A 208 -7.22 -12.60 -26.18
CA GLY A 208 -6.11 -11.73 -25.74
C GLY A 208 -5.60 -11.95 -24.31
N ASP A 209 -4.47 -12.61 -24.15
CA ASP A 209 -3.85 -12.81 -22.85
C ASP A 209 -3.19 -11.50 -22.37
N PHE A 210 -3.90 -10.72 -21.55
CA PHE A 210 -3.44 -9.43 -21.00
C PHE A 210 -2.51 -9.58 -19.78
N ARG A 211 -1.71 -10.65 -19.74
CA ARG A 211 -0.71 -10.88 -18.68
C ARG A 211 0.64 -10.35 -19.12
N ASP A 212 1.34 -9.70 -18.19
CA ASP A 212 2.71 -9.25 -18.40
C ASP A 212 3.65 -10.47 -18.46
N TRP A 213 4.66 -10.35 -19.31
CA TRP A 213 5.72 -11.35 -19.49
C TRP A 213 7.01 -10.84 -18.87
N LEU A 214 7.68 -11.72 -18.13
CA LEU A 214 9.02 -11.51 -17.64
C LEU A 214 9.97 -12.50 -18.28
N PHE A 215 11.00 -11.99 -18.95
CA PHE A 215 12.08 -12.76 -19.52
C PHE A 215 13.31 -12.64 -18.65
N VAL A 216 13.97 -13.74 -18.36
CA VAL A 216 15.09 -13.75 -17.42
C VAL A 216 16.31 -14.40 -18.07
N ALA A 217 17.43 -13.67 -18.11
CA ALA A 217 18.66 -14.11 -18.79
C ALA A 217 19.93 -13.67 -18.04
N THR A 218 21.05 -14.32 -18.33
CA THR A 218 22.36 -13.87 -17.82
C THR A 218 23.03 -12.91 -18.80
N SER A 219 23.82 -11.98 -18.29
CA SER A 219 24.61 -11.03 -19.09
C SER A 219 25.61 -11.75 -20.00
N THR A 220 26.18 -12.86 -19.53
CA THR A 220 27.10 -13.72 -20.29
C THR A 220 26.45 -14.45 -21.45
N HIS A 221 25.22 -14.94 -21.28
CA HIS A 221 24.50 -15.62 -22.36
C HIS A 221 24.06 -14.61 -23.43
N LEU A 222 23.58 -13.45 -22.98
CA LEU A 222 23.19 -12.37 -23.87
C LEU A 222 24.37 -11.81 -24.69
N ALA A 223 25.57 -11.74 -24.10
CA ALA A 223 26.78 -11.33 -24.80
C ALA A 223 27.24 -12.35 -25.87
N ARG A 224 26.90 -13.63 -25.72
CA ARG A 224 27.29 -14.71 -26.65
C ARG A 224 26.23 -14.98 -27.73
N ALA A 225 24.96 -14.79 -27.40
CA ALA A 225 23.82 -15.02 -28.27
C ALA A 225 23.01 -13.73 -28.42
N PRO A 226 23.35 -12.86 -29.39
CA PRO A 226 22.68 -11.57 -29.59
C PRO A 226 21.24 -11.70 -30.10
N ASP A 227 20.86 -12.88 -30.61
CA ASP A 227 19.56 -13.26 -31.15
C ASP A 227 18.57 -13.77 -30.10
N LEU A 228 19.01 -13.98 -28.85
CA LEU A 228 18.24 -14.59 -27.78
C LEU A 228 16.89 -13.91 -27.50
N LEU A 229 16.81 -12.60 -27.78
CA LEU A 229 15.65 -11.75 -27.50
C LEU A 229 14.88 -11.34 -28.77
N ASP A 230 15.34 -11.72 -29.97
CA ASP A 230 14.79 -11.23 -31.25
C ASP A 230 13.34 -11.70 -31.48
N GLY A 231 12.94 -12.83 -30.88
CA GLY A 231 11.57 -13.34 -30.93
C GLY A 231 10.57 -12.63 -30.01
N TYR A 232 11.00 -11.67 -29.19
CA TYR A 232 10.16 -11.01 -28.18
C TYR A 232 10.17 -9.49 -28.33
N SER A 233 9.00 -8.87 -28.19
CA SER A 233 8.83 -7.42 -28.29
C SER A 233 9.03 -6.74 -26.92
N ILE A 234 10.25 -6.76 -26.40
CA ILE A 234 10.58 -6.26 -25.06
C ILE A 234 10.34 -4.75 -24.95
N ASP A 235 9.70 -4.32 -23.87
CA ASP A 235 9.37 -2.93 -23.56
C ASP A 235 10.37 -2.28 -22.61
N LEU A 236 10.95 -3.06 -21.68
CA LEU A 236 11.82 -2.57 -20.61
C LEU A 236 12.88 -3.60 -20.27
N VAL A 237 14.10 -3.15 -20.01
CA VAL A 237 15.19 -4.00 -19.49
C VAL A 237 15.58 -3.54 -18.09
N ILE A 238 15.58 -4.47 -17.13
CA ILE A 238 16.09 -4.26 -15.77
C ILE A 238 17.42 -5.01 -15.65
N GLY A 239 18.50 -4.24 -15.53
CA GLY A 239 19.86 -4.74 -15.30
C GLY A 239 20.10 -4.94 -13.81
N PHE A 240 20.06 -6.20 -13.38
CA PHE A 240 20.54 -6.60 -12.06
C PHE A 240 22.08 -6.61 -12.01
N ASP A 241 22.73 -6.89 -13.14
CA ASP A 241 24.18 -6.67 -13.29
C ASP A 241 24.45 -5.21 -13.74
N PRO A 242 25.07 -4.36 -12.91
CA PRO A 242 25.31 -2.97 -13.27
C PRO A 242 26.35 -2.81 -14.41
N LEU A 243 27.24 -3.81 -14.58
CA LEU A 243 28.33 -3.76 -15.55
C LEU A 243 27.92 -4.19 -16.96
N ILE A 244 26.62 -4.46 -17.19
CA ILE A 244 26.09 -4.77 -18.53
C ILE A 244 26.45 -3.64 -19.50
N ASP A 245 27.06 -4.02 -20.61
CA ASP A 245 27.43 -3.09 -21.67
C ASP A 245 26.20 -2.63 -22.43
N GLU A 246 26.04 -1.31 -22.56
CA GLU A 246 24.87 -0.68 -23.17
C GLU A 246 24.89 -0.78 -24.69
N ASN A 247 26.08 -1.07 -25.24
CA ASN A 247 26.37 -1.17 -26.66
C ASN A 247 26.30 -2.61 -27.20
N LEU A 248 25.81 -3.57 -26.42
CA LEU A 248 25.62 -4.94 -26.91
C LEU A 248 24.68 -4.97 -28.12
N GLU A 249 25.01 -5.84 -29.07
CA GLU A 249 24.28 -5.98 -30.33
C GLU A 249 22.80 -6.33 -30.10
N CYS A 250 22.49 -7.12 -29.07
CA CYS A 250 21.13 -7.44 -28.66
C CYS A 250 20.27 -6.19 -28.38
N PHE A 251 20.83 -5.17 -27.71
CA PHE A 251 20.10 -3.93 -27.43
C PHE A 251 19.89 -3.09 -28.68
N ALA A 252 20.87 -3.10 -29.59
CA ALA A 252 20.72 -2.46 -30.90
C ALA A 252 19.61 -3.13 -31.72
N ARG A 253 19.54 -4.47 -31.72
CA ARG A 253 18.49 -5.25 -32.39
C ARG A 253 17.12 -5.00 -31.78
N MET A 254 17.00 -4.97 -30.45
CA MET A 254 15.75 -4.64 -29.75
C MET A 254 15.24 -3.23 -30.08
N ARG A 255 16.14 -2.28 -30.35
CA ARG A 255 15.83 -0.89 -30.72
C ARG A 255 15.66 -0.68 -32.24
N SER A 256 15.96 -1.68 -33.07
CA SER A 256 16.00 -1.56 -34.54
C SER A 256 14.67 -1.14 -35.18
N ALA A 257 13.54 -1.41 -34.52
CA ALA A 257 12.20 -0.98 -34.95
C ALA A 257 11.84 0.48 -34.58
N GLY A 258 12.80 1.28 -34.10
CA GLY A 258 12.56 2.65 -33.61
C GLY A 258 11.91 2.72 -32.23
N LYS A 259 11.78 1.57 -31.55
CA LYS A 259 11.25 1.46 -30.19
C LYS A 259 12.29 1.89 -29.18
N LYS A 260 11.93 2.81 -28.28
CA LYS A 260 12.78 3.18 -27.13
C LYS A 260 12.66 2.09 -26.07
N VAL A 261 13.71 1.28 -25.91
CA VAL A 261 13.79 0.29 -24.83
C VAL A 261 14.72 0.84 -23.73
N PRO A 262 14.18 1.38 -22.62
CA PRO A 262 14.98 1.87 -21.51
C PRO A 262 15.68 0.72 -20.78
N LEU A 263 16.90 1.00 -20.32
CA LEU A 263 17.71 0.10 -19.51
C LEU A 263 17.81 0.68 -18.09
N VAL A 264 17.28 -0.02 -17.10
CA VAL A 264 17.29 0.40 -15.69
C VAL A 264 18.28 -0.47 -14.92
N LYS A 265 19.41 0.10 -14.53
CA LYS A 265 20.48 -0.58 -13.78
C LYS A 265 20.30 -0.37 -12.27
N LEU A 266 20.31 -1.46 -11.51
CA LEU A 266 20.30 -1.41 -10.05
C LEU A 266 21.74 -1.40 -9.54
N LEU A 267 22.17 -0.27 -8.98
CA LEU A 267 23.56 -0.05 -8.57
C LEU A 267 23.67 0.24 -7.07
N VAL A 268 24.48 -0.54 -6.36
CA VAL A 268 24.78 -0.27 -4.95
C VAL A 268 25.72 0.93 -4.86
N LYS A 269 25.31 1.96 -4.11
CA LYS A 269 26.11 3.18 -3.87
C LYS A 269 27.48 2.82 -3.29
N ASP A 270 28.50 3.55 -3.72
CA ASP A 270 29.92 3.37 -3.35
C ASP A 270 30.49 1.92 -3.43
N SER A 271 29.79 1.00 -4.09
CA SER A 271 30.28 -0.37 -4.33
C SER A 271 31.47 -0.40 -5.30
N PRO A 272 32.26 -1.48 -5.34
CA PRO A 272 33.32 -1.65 -6.33
C PRO A 272 32.81 -1.51 -7.78
N ASP A 273 31.58 -1.95 -8.04
CA ASP A 273 30.95 -1.82 -9.36
C ASP A 273 30.62 -0.36 -9.69
N HIS A 274 30.17 0.44 -8.70
CA HIS A 274 29.92 1.87 -8.88
C HIS A 274 31.22 2.64 -9.17
N TYR A 275 32.29 2.34 -8.45
CA TYR A 275 33.61 2.92 -8.69
C TYR A 275 34.11 2.58 -10.10
N SER A 276 33.99 1.32 -10.50
CA SER A 276 34.40 0.81 -11.82
C SER A 276 33.62 1.47 -12.96
N MET A 277 32.31 1.72 -12.79
CA MET A 277 31.52 2.41 -13.80
C MET A 277 31.93 3.86 -14.00
N VAL A 278 32.27 4.58 -12.92
CA VAL A 278 32.69 5.98 -13.01
C VAL A 278 34.09 6.13 -13.62
N HIS A 279 35.00 5.19 -13.35
CA HIS A 279 36.41 5.26 -13.77
C HIS A 279 36.75 4.35 -14.95
N ARG A 280 35.74 3.83 -15.68
CA ARG A 280 35.85 2.87 -16.80
C ARG A 280 36.83 3.31 -17.90
N HIS A 281 37.15 4.60 -18.00
CA HIS A 281 37.98 5.20 -19.03
C HIS A 281 39.37 5.66 -18.55
N ALA A 282 39.72 5.52 -17.27
CA ALA A 282 40.80 6.31 -16.66
C ALA A 282 42.08 5.54 -16.29
N LYS A 283 42.10 4.20 -16.18
CA LYS A 283 43.25 3.43 -15.64
C LYS A 283 43.40 2.00 -16.20
N SER A 284 44.56 1.38 -15.93
CA SER A 284 44.82 -0.06 -16.06
C SER A 284 43.81 -0.88 -15.24
N VAL A 285 43.43 -2.07 -15.71
CA VAL A 285 42.37 -2.90 -15.12
C VAL A 285 42.70 -3.33 -13.68
N ASP A 286 43.95 -3.68 -13.41
CA ASP A 286 44.39 -4.17 -12.09
C ASP A 286 44.47 -3.06 -11.03
N ASP A 287 44.92 -1.86 -11.43
CA ASP A 287 44.94 -0.68 -10.56
C ASP A 287 43.51 -0.23 -10.24
N LEU A 288 42.61 -0.30 -11.22
CA LEU A 288 41.19 0.01 -11.04
C LEU A 288 40.52 -0.95 -10.06
N PHE A 289 40.86 -2.24 -10.13
CA PHE A 289 40.34 -3.25 -9.23
C PHE A 289 40.70 -2.95 -7.77
N MET A 290 41.98 -2.71 -7.48
CA MET A 290 42.42 -2.41 -6.11
C MET A 290 41.89 -1.07 -5.60
N ASP A 291 41.89 -0.03 -6.44
CA ASP A 291 41.34 1.28 -6.08
C ASP A 291 39.84 1.20 -5.76
N SER A 292 39.08 0.39 -6.49
CA SER A 292 37.64 0.21 -6.27
C SER A 292 37.35 -0.44 -4.93
N LEU A 293 38.17 -1.41 -4.52
CA LEU A 293 38.02 -2.13 -3.27
C LEU A 293 38.40 -1.23 -2.09
N LEU A 294 39.49 -0.47 -2.22
CA LEU A 294 39.91 0.51 -1.21
C LEU A 294 38.90 1.64 -1.04
N HIS A 295 38.32 2.12 -2.14
CA HIS A 295 37.25 3.12 -2.09
C HIS A 295 36.05 2.58 -1.31
N PHE A 296 35.60 1.36 -1.62
CA PHE A 296 34.50 0.71 -0.92
C PHE A 296 34.78 0.53 0.58
N VAL A 297 35.95 0.01 0.95
CA VAL A 297 36.34 -0.17 2.35
C VAL A 297 36.27 1.17 3.10
N LYS A 298 36.75 2.27 2.52
CA LYS A 298 36.71 3.60 3.18
C LYS A 298 35.30 4.20 3.28
N HIS A 299 34.42 3.94 2.32
CA HIS A 299 33.15 4.65 2.19
C HIS A 299 31.90 3.82 2.54
N ARG A 300 32.05 2.53 2.84
CA ARG A 300 30.93 1.61 3.15
C ARG A 300 29.96 2.09 4.21
N GLN A 301 30.42 2.90 5.17
CA GLN A 301 29.60 3.46 6.24
C GLN A 301 28.55 4.46 5.73
N THR A 302 28.83 5.13 4.60
CA THR A 302 27.91 6.11 3.98
C THR A 302 26.75 5.47 3.23
N ILE A 303 26.83 4.15 2.99
CA ILE A 303 25.81 3.41 2.26
C ILE A 303 24.65 3.16 3.21
N THR A 304 23.65 4.04 3.20
CA THR A 304 22.43 3.88 3.98
C THR A 304 21.34 3.23 3.14
N HIS A 305 20.56 2.36 3.75
CA HIS A 305 19.27 1.94 3.24
C HIS A 305 18.33 3.15 3.31
N ASP A 306 17.69 3.50 2.19
CA ASP A 306 16.72 4.59 2.12
C ASP A 306 15.34 3.97 1.92
N ASP A 307 14.48 4.09 2.93
CA ASP A 307 13.12 3.54 2.94
C ASP A 307 12.19 4.19 1.91
N GLY A 308 12.59 5.34 1.33
CA GLY A 308 11.83 6.03 0.29
C GLY A 308 11.72 5.21 -1.00
N THR A 309 10.67 4.41 -1.15
CA THR A 309 10.31 3.71 -2.41
C THR A 309 9.21 4.42 -3.20
N GLY A 310 8.58 5.46 -2.63
CA GLY A 310 7.43 6.15 -3.25
C GLY A 310 7.73 6.79 -4.61
N TRP A 311 8.97 7.22 -4.85
CA TRP A 311 9.40 7.79 -6.13
C TRP A 311 9.47 6.74 -7.26
N LEU A 312 9.65 5.45 -6.94
CA LEU A 312 9.71 4.37 -7.94
C LEU A 312 8.40 4.21 -8.70
N ARG A 313 7.26 4.48 -8.04
CA ARG A 313 5.95 4.43 -8.70
C ARG A 313 5.81 5.54 -9.75
N GLN A 314 6.22 6.76 -9.40
CA GLN A 314 6.20 7.89 -10.33
C GLN A 314 7.17 7.65 -11.49
N PHE A 315 8.37 7.15 -11.17
CA PHE A 315 9.37 6.75 -12.17
C PHE A 315 8.85 5.66 -13.12
N ALA A 316 8.18 4.62 -12.61
CA ALA A 316 7.57 3.57 -13.43
C ALA A 316 6.48 4.13 -14.37
N GLU A 317 5.65 5.06 -13.89
CA GLU A 317 4.64 5.73 -14.73
C GLU A 317 5.26 6.60 -15.82
N GLU A 318 6.40 7.25 -15.56
CA GLU A 318 7.12 8.04 -16.57
C GLU A 318 7.82 7.17 -17.62
N LEU A 319 8.41 6.04 -17.21
CA LEU A 319 8.98 5.06 -18.13
C LEU A 319 7.93 4.54 -19.12
N LEU A 320 6.69 4.33 -18.68
CA LEU A 320 5.60 3.84 -19.52
C LEU A 320 5.01 4.89 -20.47
N LYS A 321 5.24 6.19 -20.23
CA LYS A 321 4.80 7.29 -21.10
C LYS A 321 5.76 7.56 -22.27
N GLU A 322 6.88 6.83 -22.35
CA GLU A 322 7.98 7.04 -23.32
C GLU A 322 8.59 8.46 -23.30
N THR A 323 8.29 9.22 -22.24
CA THR A 323 8.88 10.52 -21.93
C THR A 323 10.17 10.32 -21.14
N VAL A 324 11.18 11.17 -21.37
CA VAL A 324 12.40 11.15 -20.55
C VAL A 324 11.98 11.50 -19.11
N PRO A 325 12.28 10.63 -18.13
CA PRO A 325 11.97 10.91 -16.72
C PRO A 325 12.63 12.21 -16.28
N ASP A 326 11.97 12.98 -15.42
CA ASP A 326 12.55 14.22 -14.88
C ASP A 326 13.82 13.86 -14.08
N PRO A 327 15.00 14.41 -14.39
CA PRO A 327 16.23 14.15 -13.63
C PRO A 327 16.12 14.50 -12.13
N ALA A 328 15.14 15.30 -11.73
CA ALA A 328 14.87 15.60 -10.32
C ALA A 328 14.19 14.43 -9.54
N LEU A 329 13.57 13.46 -10.24
CA LEU A 329 12.86 12.34 -9.61
C LEU A 329 13.78 11.17 -9.23
N ILE A 330 14.93 11.03 -9.89
CA ILE A 330 15.87 9.94 -9.64
C ILE A 330 16.92 10.42 -8.64
N PRO A 331 17.13 9.71 -7.51
CA PRO A 331 18.16 10.11 -6.56
C PRO A 331 19.55 10.09 -7.22
N THR A 332 20.36 11.13 -6.98
CA THR A 332 21.69 11.26 -7.59
C THR A 332 22.60 10.11 -7.16
N CYS A 333 23.18 9.41 -8.14
CA CYS A 333 24.18 8.38 -7.94
C CYS A 333 25.58 8.98 -8.18
N SER A 334 26.19 9.54 -7.13
CA SER A 334 27.54 10.10 -7.16
C SER A 334 28.41 9.43 -6.12
N LEU A 335 29.68 9.18 -6.44
CA LEU A 335 30.65 8.62 -5.49
C LEU A 335 30.81 9.55 -4.28
N ALA A 336 30.82 8.97 -3.09
CA ALA A 336 31.16 9.69 -1.88
C ALA A 336 32.64 10.08 -1.88
N ASN A 337 32.91 11.30 -1.44
CA ASN A 337 34.26 11.86 -1.28
C ASN A 337 34.55 12.27 0.18
N LYS A 338 33.72 11.82 1.12
CA LYS A 338 33.76 12.28 2.53
C LYS A 338 34.93 11.69 3.33
N TYR A 339 35.50 10.56 2.90
CA TYR A 339 36.48 9.78 3.69
C TYR A 339 37.78 9.47 2.95
N SER A 340 38.12 10.26 1.93
CA SER A 340 39.32 10.07 1.11
C SER A 340 40.63 10.08 1.92
N GLN A 341 40.63 10.63 3.15
CA GLN A 341 41.78 10.74 4.05
C GLN A 341 41.80 9.75 5.23
N MET A 342 40.82 8.86 5.40
CA MET A 342 40.88 7.86 6.50
C MET A 342 42.00 6.85 6.26
N ASP A 343 42.71 6.51 7.35
CA ASP A 343 43.73 5.48 7.35
C ASP A 343 43.09 4.10 7.13
N LEU A 344 43.77 3.26 6.34
CA LEU A 344 43.30 1.91 6.01
C LEU A 344 43.22 1.04 7.27
N LEU A 345 44.19 1.20 8.18
CA LEU A 345 44.23 0.47 9.44
C LEU A 345 43.00 0.79 10.30
N GLU A 346 42.62 2.06 10.41
CA GLU A 346 41.41 2.46 11.13
C GLU A 346 40.14 1.91 10.47
N SER A 347 40.09 1.92 9.15
CA SER A 347 38.93 1.44 8.37
C SER A 347 38.71 -0.06 8.49
N VAL A 348 39.78 -0.84 8.72
CA VAL A 348 39.74 -2.31 8.82
C VAL A 348 39.58 -2.79 10.27
N THR A 349 39.87 -1.93 11.26
CA THR A 349 39.78 -2.28 12.69
C THR A 349 38.55 -1.71 13.39
N LYS A 350 38.06 -0.53 12.97
CA LYS A 350 36.83 0.07 13.49
C LYS A 350 35.65 -0.35 12.62
N PHE A 351 35.00 -1.45 12.96
CA PHE A 351 33.82 -2.02 12.27
C PHE A 351 32.54 -1.20 12.52
N GLN A 352 32.54 0.09 12.13
CA GLN A 352 31.46 1.04 12.47
C GLN A 352 30.14 0.79 11.72
N SER A 353 30.13 0.06 10.61
CA SER A 353 28.88 -0.27 9.90
C SER A 353 28.16 -1.48 10.48
N LEU A 354 28.74 -2.14 11.49
CA LEU A 354 28.10 -3.25 12.20
C LEU A 354 26.86 -2.73 12.92
N SER A 355 25.73 -3.40 12.76
CA SER A 355 24.50 -2.97 13.38
C SER A 355 24.61 -3.02 14.91
N PRO A 356 24.29 -1.92 15.62
CA PRO A 356 24.48 -1.86 17.06
C PRO A 356 23.47 -2.76 17.76
N LEU A 357 23.99 -3.63 18.63
CA LEU A 357 23.20 -4.37 19.61
C LEU A 357 23.15 -3.52 20.89
N SER A 358 21.95 -3.29 21.41
CA SER A 358 21.70 -2.40 22.55
C SER A 358 21.92 -3.07 23.90
N THR A 359 21.71 -4.38 23.97
CA THR A 359 21.78 -5.17 25.22
C THR A 359 23.03 -6.03 25.31
N ILE A 360 23.63 -6.37 24.17
CA ILE A 360 24.77 -7.30 24.11
C ILE A 360 25.97 -6.60 23.47
N ASP A 361 27.08 -6.56 24.21
CA ASP A 361 28.36 -6.06 23.71
C ASP A 361 29.03 -7.09 22.79
N PHE A 362 28.65 -7.10 21.51
CA PHE A 362 29.33 -7.89 20.50
C PHE A 362 30.50 -7.09 19.89
N LYS A 363 31.72 -7.60 20.04
CA LYS A 363 32.93 -7.03 19.43
C LYS A 363 33.47 -7.97 18.37
N LEU A 364 33.64 -7.45 17.16
CA LEU A 364 34.27 -8.17 16.06
C LEU A 364 35.77 -7.87 16.08
N GLU A 365 36.59 -8.92 16.01
CA GLU A 365 38.05 -8.81 15.97
C GLU A 365 38.59 -9.20 14.58
N PRO A 366 39.67 -8.54 14.11
CA PRO A 366 40.33 -8.90 12.87
C PRO A 366 40.97 -10.30 12.98
N VAL A 367 40.89 -11.08 11.91
CA VAL A 367 41.50 -12.41 11.84
C VAL A 367 42.95 -12.28 11.40
N ASN A 368 43.88 -12.66 12.28
CA ASN A 368 45.32 -12.50 12.07
C ASN A 368 46.03 -13.80 11.63
N GLN A 369 45.28 -14.83 11.20
CA GLN A 369 45.80 -16.15 10.85
C GLN A 369 45.94 -16.32 9.32
N ASP A 370 46.84 -17.19 8.90
CA ASP A 370 46.91 -17.62 7.50
C ASP A 370 45.75 -18.57 7.21
N LEU A 371 45.11 -18.39 6.04
CA LEU A 371 43.87 -19.09 5.71
C LEU A 371 44.06 -20.00 4.50
N ASP A 372 43.64 -21.25 4.66
CA ASP A 372 43.32 -22.21 3.61
C ASP A 372 41.84 -22.01 3.21
N ILE A 373 41.39 -22.43 2.03
CA ILE A 373 39.98 -22.40 1.59
C ILE A 373 39.05 -23.03 2.63
N LYS A 374 39.44 -24.17 3.22
CA LYS A 374 38.61 -24.85 4.23
C LYS A 374 38.55 -24.08 5.54
N THR A 375 39.69 -23.56 6.00
CA THR A 375 39.75 -22.77 7.24
C THR A 375 39.09 -21.40 7.05
N TYR A 376 39.18 -20.81 5.86
CA TYR A 376 38.45 -19.60 5.47
C TYR A 376 36.93 -19.81 5.59
N GLN A 377 36.41 -20.90 5.02
CA GLN A 377 34.98 -21.22 5.11
C GLN A 377 34.54 -21.47 6.55
N SER A 378 35.33 -22.18 7.35
CA SER A 378 34.99 -22.44 8.76
C SER A 378 35.04 -21.16 9.60
N VAL A 379 36.09 -20.34 9.47
CA VAL A 379 36.21 -19.06 10.19
C VAL A 379 35.09 -18.11 9.82
N LEU A 380 34.76 -18.01 8.53
CA LEU A 380 33.63 -17.21 8.07
C LEU A 380 32.31 -17.73 8.67
N MET A 381 32.07 -19.04 8.63
CA MET A 381 30.88 -19.65 9.21
C MET A 381 30.78 -19.42 10.72
N ASP A 382 31.87 -19.62 11.46
CA ASP A 382 31.92 -19.43 12.90
C ASP A 382 31.63 -17.97 13.29
N ARG A 383 32.21 -17.00 12.58
CA ARG A 383 31.94 -15.57 12.83
C ARG A 383 30.49 -15.19 12.52
N ILE A 384 29.92 -15.71 11.45
CA ILE A 384 28.51 -15.46 11.13
C ILE A 384 27.59 -16.11 12.18
N VAL A 385 27.87 -17.34 12.62
CA VAL A 385 27.10 -18.01 13.67
C VAL A 385 27.22 -17.25 15.00
N GLN A 386 28.41 -16.80 15.39
CA GLN A 386 28.61 -15.95 16.56
C GLN A 386 27.75 -14.69 16.48
N ARG A 387 27.75 -14.00 15.33
CA ARG A 387 26.91 -12.83 15.13
C ARG A 387 25.42 -13.15 15.19
N LEU A 388 24.98 -14.25 14.59
CA LEU A 388 23.60 -14.71 14.61
C LEU A 388 23.14 -14.99 16.04
N THR A 389 23.94 -15.72 16.83
CA THR A 389 23.61 -16.03 18.23
C THR A 389 23.51 -14.77 19.09
N ALA A 390 24.34 -13.76 18.83
CA ALA A 390 24.24 -12.46 19.49
C ALA A 390 22.95 -11.71 19.09
N CYS A 391 22.55 -11.77 17.82
CA CYS A 391 21.28 -11.20 17.35
C CYS A 391 20.06 -11.92 17.95
N ASP A 392 20.10 -13.25 18.05
CA ASP A 392 19.03 -14.05 18.67
C ASP A 392 18.90 -13.71 20.16
N ALA A 393 20.01 -13.60 20.87
CA ALA A 393 20.00 -13.22 22.29
C ALA A 393 19.47 -11.78 22.50
N GLU A 394 19.82 -10.83 21.63
CA GLU A 394 19.26 -9.47 21.62
C GLU A 394 17.75 -9.50 21.33
N TYR A 395 17.31 -10.32 20.38
CA TYR A 395 15.90 -10.52 20.06
C TYR A 395 15.12 -11.00 21.29
N PHE A 396 15.61 -12.04 21.98
CA PHE A 396 14.95 -12.56 23.19
C PHE A 396 14.93 -11.53 24.33
N ALA A 397 15.99 -10.75 24.50
CA ALA A 397 16.03 -9.69 25.50
C ALA A 397 14.97 -8.60 25.23
N ARG A 398 14.86 -8.15 23.97
CA ARG A 398 13.85 -7.15 23.57
C ARG A 398 12.44 -7.71 23.58
N GLU A 399 12.25 -8.96 23.19
CA GLU A 399 10.95 -9.64 23.24
C GLU A 399 10.45 -9.70 24.69
N LYS A 400 11.32 -10.04 25.64
CA LYS A 400 11.00 -10.00 27.06
C LYS A 400 10.59 -8.60 27.53
N GLU A 401 11.34 -7.55 27.15
CA GLU A 401 11.00 -6.17 27.49
C GLU A 401 9.63 -5.75 26.91
N ILE A 402 9.35 -6.12 25.66
CA ILE A 402 8.06 -5.83 25.01
C ILE A 402 6.93 -6.57 25.71
N LEU A 403 7.12 -7.84 26.07
CA LEU A 403 6.13 -8.62 26.81
C LEU A 403 5.83 -8.00 28.17
N ASP A 404 6.86 -7.57 28.91
CA ASP A 404 6.70 -6.88 30.19
C ASP A 404 5.90 -5.58 30.03
N LYS A 405 6.18 -4.78 28.99
CA LYS A 405 5.40 -3.57 28.67
C LYS A 405 3.95 -3.88 28.29
N ARG A 406 3.71 -4.95 27.53
CA ARG A 406 2.35 -5.40 27.17
C ARG A 406 1.55 -5.84 28.40
N VAL A 407 2.20 -6.54 29.34
CA VAL A 407 1.57 -6.92 30.61
C VAL A 407 1.22 -5.68 31.42
N GLN A 408 2.13 -4.71 31.54
CA GLN A 408 1.87 -3.44 32.23
C GLN A 408 0.71 -2.66 31.60
N GLU A 409 0.66 -2.60 30.26
CA GLU A 409 -0.44 -1.95 29.53
C GLU A 409 -1.77 -2.67 29.75
N THR A 410 -1.76 -4.01 29.79
CA THR A 410 -2.96 -4.80 30.09
C THR A 410 -3.46 -4.53 31.51
N ILE A 411 -2.55 -4.46 32.50
CA ILE A 411 -2.90 -4.08 33.88
C ILE A 411 -3.48 -2.66 33.93
N ARG A 412 -2.91 -1.72 33.16
CA ARG A 412 -3.42 -0.34 33.08
C ARG A 412 -4.82 -0.30 32.48
N GLN A 413 -5.09 -1.08 31.43
CA GLN A 413 -6.41 -1.18 30.81
C GLN A 413 -7.44 -1.78 31.77
N ASN A 414 -7.09 -2.85 32.49
CA ASN A 414 -7.97 -3.44 33.50
C ASN A 414 -8.34 -2.42 34.59
N LYS A 415 -7.38 -1.63 35.09
CA LYS A 415 -7.64 -0.55 36.06
C LYS A 415 -8.58 0.52 35.49
N LEU A 416 -8.46 0.86 34.22
CA LEU A 416 -9.37 1.81 33.58
C LEU A 416 -10.79 1.26 33.48
N ASP A 417 -10.93 -0.03 33.20
CA ASP A 417 -12.24 -0.67 33.12
C ASP A 417 -12.88 -0.82 34.50
N GLU A 418 -12.10 -1.12 35.54
CA GLU A 418 -12.54 -1.05 36.95
C GLU A 418 -13.05 0.36 37.30
N LEU A 419 -12.29 1.41 36.98
CA LEU A 419 -12.71 2.80 37.23
C LEU A 419 -13.97 3.19 36.46
N LYS A 420 -14.20 2.66 35.25
CA LYS A 420 -15.45 2.89 34.51
C LYS A 420 -16.63 2.22 35.21
N VAL A 421 -16.44 0.99 35.71
CA VAL A 421 -17.47 0.28 36.48
C VAL A 421 -17.80 1.05 37.75
N ASP A 422 -16.78 1.52 38.49
CA ASP A 422 -16.97 2.32 39.70
C ASP A 422 -17.65 3.67 39.41
N ALA A 423 -17.25 4.35 38.34
CA ALA A 423 -17.91 5.59 37.92
C ALA A 423 -19.38 5.35 37.55
N ALA A 424 -19.69 4.23 36.90
CA ALA A 424 -21.05 3.85 36.54
C ALA A 424 -21.90 3.52 37.78
N THR A 425 -21.34 2.83 38.79
CA THR A 425 -22.05 2.55 40.04
C THR A 425 -22.32 3.82 40.83
N ILE A 426 -21.35 4.73 40.95
CA ILE A 426 -21.51 6.04 41.59
C ILE A 426 -22.57 6.87 40.86
N PHE A 427 -22.53 6.91 39.52
CA PHE A 427 -23.52 7.64 38.73
C PHE A 427 -24.94 7.09 38.93
N LYS A 428 -25.08 5.76 38.98
CA LYS A 428 -26.36 5.10 39.22
C LYS A 428 -26.91 5.44 40.61
N GLN A 429 -26.06 5.38 41.65
CA GLN A 429 -26.44 5.78 43.00
C GLN A 429 -26.87 7.25 43.05
N SER A 430 -26.10 8.16 42.45
CA SER A 430 -26.45 9.58 42.37
C SER A 430 -27.78 9.82 41.67
N ARG A 431 -28.10 9.05 40.62
CA ARG A 431 -29.39 9.10 39.90
C ARG A 431 -30.55 8.58 40.74
N GLU A 432 -30.33 7.53 41.53
CA GLU A 432 -31.32 6.99 42.47
C GLU A 432 -31.61 7.99 43.60
N ASP A 433 -30.60 8.72 44.09
CA ASP A 433 -30.73 9.73 45.15
C ASP A 433 -31.34 11.07 44.67
N GLU A 434 -31.15 11.42 43.39
CA GLU A 434 -31.65 12.68 42.81
C GLU A 434 -33.19 12.77 42.85
N GLY A 435 -33.90 11.65 42.62
CA GLY A 435 -35.36 11.59 42.65
C GLY A 435 -35.95 12.00 44.02
N PRO A 436 -35.61 11.29 45.11
CA PRO A 436 -36.03 11.64 46.47
C PRO A 436 -35.63 13.06 46.89
N ALA A 437 -34.43 13.51 46.52
CA ALA A 437 -33.97 14.87 46.81
C ALA A 437 -34.85 15.93 46.12
N LEU A 438 -35.19 15.71 44.85
CA LEU A 438 -36.04 16.61 44.07
C LEU A 438 -37.49 16.61 44.56
N GLU A 439 -38.01 15.46 45.00
CA GLU A 439 -39.31 15.38 45.67
C GLU A 439 -39.32 16.11 47.01
N SER A 440 -38.26 15.95 47.81
CA SER A 440 -38.09 16.66 49.09
C SER A 440 -38.04 18.18 48.86
N ALA A 441 -37.26 18.63 47.87
CA ALA A 441 -37.18 20.04 47.49
C ALA A 441 -38.54 20.60 47.04
N LYS A 442 -39.31 19.84 46.25
CA LYS A 442 -40.68 20.21 45.86
C LYS A 442 -41.62 20.32 47.06
N LYS A 443 -41.56 19.35 47.99
CA LYS A 443 -42.36 19.37 49.23
C LYS A 443 -42.00 20.58 50.10
N LEU A 444 -40.72 20.89 50.24
CA LEU A 444 -40.24 22.06 50.97
C LEU A 444 -40.72 23.36 50.33
N SER A 445 -40.59 23.50 49.01
CA SER A 445 -41.09 24.67 48.28
C SER A 445 -42.61 24.86 48.46
N LYS A 446 -43.38 23.76 48.42
CA LYS A 446 -44.83 23.81 48.69
C LYS A 446 -45.13 24.24 50.13
N ALA A 447 -44.45 23.67 51.12
CA ALA A 447 -44.62 24.03 52.52
C ALA A 447 -44.26 25.50 52.77
N GLN A 448 -43.21 26.01 52.12
CA GLN A 448 -42.84 27.43 52.17
C GLN A 448 -43.93 28.33 51.56
N ALA A 449 -44.50 27.95 50.43
CA ALA A 449 -45.59 28.70 49.80
C ALA A 449 -46.85 28.73 50.67
N ASP A 450 -47.18 27.60 51.32
CA ASP A 450 -48.33 27.51 52.23
C ASP A 450 -48.10 28.32 53.51
N ASP A 451 -46.89 28.30 54.09
CA ASP A 451 -46.52 29.17 55.22
C ASP A 451 -46.63 30.65 54.86
N LEU A 452 -46.18 31.04 53.67
CA LEU A 452 -46.26 32.43 53.20
C LEU A 452 -47.73 32.90 53.09
N LYS A 453 -48.61 32.08 52.51
CA LYS A 453 -50.06 32.35 52.45
C LYS A 453 -50.69 32.44 53.85
N LEU A 454 -50.30 31.56 54.77
CA LEU A 454 -50.81 31.58 56.14
C LEU A 454 -50.36 32.86 56.87
N ARG A 455 -49.11 33.30 56.67
CA ARG A 455 -48.62 34.57 57.21
C ARG A 455 -49.35 35.77 56.65
N GLU A 456 -49.60 35.80 55.34
CA GLU A 456 -50.40 36.85 54.70
C GLU A 456 -51.82 36.88 55.26
N ARG A 457 -52.45 35.71 55.40
CA ARG A 457 -53.79 35.60 55.99
C ARG A 457 -53.82 36.04 57.46
N LEU A 458 -52.80 35.68 58.24
CA LEU A 458 -52.68 36.14 59.63
C LEU A 458 -52.51 37.65 59.71
N LYS A 459 -51.70 38.26 58.83
CA LYS A 459 -51.58 39.72 58.72
C LYS A 459 -52.93 40.36 58.44
N PHE A 460 -53.62 39.91 57.39
CA PHE A 460 -54.94 40.42 57.03
C PHE A 460 -55.94 40.31 58.20
N LEU A 461 -56.01 39.16 58.86
CA LEU A 461 -56.90 38.98 60.01
C LEU A 461 -56.51 39.86 61.21
N SER A 462 -55.22 40.09 61.43
CA SER A 462 -54.74 40.98 62.49
C SER A 462 -55.07 42.45 62.22
N GLU A 463 -54.93 42.89 60.96
CA GLU A 463 -55.34 44.23 60.51
C GLU A 463 -56.85 44.41 60.62
N GLN A 464 -57.63 43.39 60.21
CA GLN A 464 -59.08 43.41 60.33
C GLN A 464 -59.52 43.47 61.80
N LYS A 465 -58.89 42.67 62.68
CA LYS A 465 -59.14 42.73 64.13
C LYS A 465 -58.85 44.13 64.69
N ALA A 466 -57.70 44.71 64.35
CA ALA A 466 -57.35 46.06 64.77
C ALA A 466 -58.35 47.12 64.27
N SER A 467 -58.86 46.97 63.04
CA SER A 467 -59.88 47.87 62.49
C SER A 467 -61.22 47.76 63.22
N PHE A 468 -61.61 46.56 63.67
CA PHE A 468 -62.82 46.36 64.47
C PHE A 468 -62.65 46.84 65.90
N GLU A 469 -61.49 46.62 66.52
CA GLU A 469 -61.17 47.14 67.85
C GLU A 469 -61.17 48.67 67.87
N GLY A 470 -60.62 49.33 66.83
CA GLY A 470 -60.69 50.78 66.68
C GLY A 470 -62.12 51.30 66.53
N ARG A 471 -62.98 50.60 65.78
CA ARG A 471 -64.39 50.96 65.59
C ARG A 471 -65.28 50.68 66.81
N LEU A 472 -64.90 49.74 67.68
CA LEU A 472 -65.60 49.48 68.95
C LEU A 472 -65.22 50.48 70.04
N GLY A 473 -64.09 51.17 69.92
CA GLY A 473 -63.59 52.14 70.89
C GLY A 473 -64.09 53.58 70.70
N ASP A 474 -64.69 53.91 69.55
CA ASP A 474 -65.19 55.25 69.23
C ASP A 474 -66.67 55.43 69.66
N ASP A 475 -66.90 55.91 70.89
CA ASP A 475 -68.25 56.21 71.43
C ASP A 475 -68.93 57.46 70.82
N THR A 476 -68.29 58.15 69.87
CA THR A 476 -68.70 59.49 69.41
C THR A 476 -69.56 59.51 68.14
N THR A 477 -69.73 58.39 67.44
CA THR A 477 -70.64 58.29 66.27
C THR A 477 -71.64 57.14 66.44
N PRO A 478 -72.96 57.38 66.33
CA PRO A 478 -73.93 56.31 66.47
C PRO A 478 -73.78 55.32 65.31
N LEU A 479 -73.56 54.04 65.64
CA LEU A 479 -73.39 52.93 64.69
C LEU A 479 -74.45 52.94 63.57
N SER A 480 -75.67 53.40 63.85
CA SER A 480 -76.77 53.50 62.88
C SER A 480 -76.47 54.45 61.71
N SER A 481 -75.77 55.56 61.95
CA SER A 481 -75.38 56.51 60.90
C SER A 481 -74.28 55.93 59.99
N GLN A 482 -73.31 55.23 60.58
CA GLN A 482 -72.27 54.52 59.84
C GLN A 482 -72.83 53.31 59.07
N ILE A 483 -73.80 52.57 59.62
CA ILE A 483 -74.51 51.49 58.92
C ILE A 483 -75.29 52.03 57.73
N SER A 484 -75.88 53.23 57.84
CA SER A 484 -76.60 53.87 56.72
C SER A 484 -75.66 54.36 55.61
N ALA A 485 -74.46 54.84 55.96
CA ALA A 485 -73.43 55.20 55.00
C ALA A 485 -72.86 53.95 54.31
N LEU A 486 -72.57 52.91 55.09
CA LEU A 486 -72.11 51.61 54.55
C LEU A 486 -73.19 50.90 53.73
N SER A 487 -74.47 51.08 54.03
CA SER A 487 -75.55 50.52 53.22
C SER A 487 -75.72 51.28 51.90
N ALA A 488 -75.55 52.60 51.89
CA ALA A 488 -75.50 53.41 50.68
C ALA A 488 -74.28 53.04 49.80
N ASP A 489 -73.10 52.92 50.41
CA ASP A 489 -71.89 52.46 49.73
C ASP A 489 -72.04 51.01 49.23
N LEU A 490 -72.73 50.14 49.98
CA LEU A 490 -73.04 48.77 49.53
C LEU A 490 -73.96 48.76 48.32
N GLU A 491 -74.91 49.68 48.19
CA GLU A 491 -75.75 49.78 46.99
C GLU A 491 -74.97 50.29 45.77
N VAL A 492 -74.07 51.26 45.95
CA VAL A 492 -73.14 51.70 44.90
C VAL A 492 -72.23 50.55 44.47
N LEU A 493 -71.61 49.86 45.43
CA LEU A 493 -70.72 48.72 45.18
C LEU A 493 -71.48 47.51 44.60
N LYS A 494 -72.76 47.32 44.92
CA LYS A 494 -73.59 46.30 44.27
C LYS A 494 -73.84 46.66 42.81
N GLY A 495 -74.12 47.92 42.51
CA GLY A 495 -74.23 48.43 41.14
C GLY A 495 -72.94 48.19 40.35
N GLU A 496 -71.79 48.61 40.89
CA GLU A 496 -70.48 48.36 40.29
C GLU A 496 -70.19 46.86 40.11
N ARG A 497 -70.46 46.04 41.13
CA ARG A 497 -70.33 44.59 41.04
C ARG A 497 -71.20 44.01 39.93
N ASP A 498 -72.43 44.48 39.77
CA ASP A 498 -73.33 43.94 38.73
C ASP A 498 -72.89 44.35 37.32
N THR A 499 -72.35 45.57 37.16
CA THR A 499 -71.71 45.99 35.90
C THR A 499 -70.46 45.16 35.59
N GLU A 500 -69.57 44.94 36.57
CA GLU A 500 -68.38 44.10 36.38
C GLU A 500 -68.73 42.62 36.20
N LYS A 501 -69.81 42.14 36.83
CA LYS A 501 -70.30 40.78 36.61
C LYS A 501 -70.81 40.61 35.18
N GLN A 502 -71.53 41.59 34.65
CA GLN A 502 -71.93 41.59 33.23
C GLN A 502 -70.71 41.65 32.30
N ALA A 503 -69.75 42.53 32.58
CA ALA A 503 -68.51 42.61 31.81
C ALA A 503 -67.71 41.30 31.85
N ASN A 504 -67.65 40.63 33.00
CA ASN A 504 -66.97 39.36 33.17
C ASN A 504 -67.69 38.21 32.46
N VAL A 505 -69.03 38.19 32.47
CA VAL A 505 -69.81 37.21 31.68
C VAL A 505 -69.53 37.41 30.19
N GLN A 506 -69.50 38.65 29.72
CA GLN A 506 -69.20 38.96 28.31
C GLN A 506 -67.77 38.54 27.95
N ARG A 507 -66.78 38.86 28.78
CA ARG A 507 -65.40 38.38 28.61
C ARG A 507 -65.28 36.86 28.70
N SER A 508 -66.09 36.20 29.54
CA SER A 508 -66.11 34.73 29.63
C SER A 508 -66.62 34.12 28.33
N MET A 509 -67.69 34.69 27.75
CA MET A 509 -68.20 34.24 26.45
C MET A 509 -67.16 34.43 25.34
N GLU A 510 -66.49 35.58 25.30
CA GLU A 510 -65.39 35.84 24.36
C GLU A 510 -64.21 34.86 24.56
N ASN A 511 -63.88 34.52 25.82
CA ASN A 511 -62.83 33.56 26.13
C ASN A 511 -63.23 32.14 25.73
N ASP A 512 -64.48 31.75 25.91
CA ASP A 512 -65.00 30.45 25.48
C ASP A 512 -65.03 30.34 23.95
N GLU A 513 -65.38 31.42 23.24
CA GLU A 513 -65.24 31.49 21.78
C GLU A 513 -63.77 31.36 21.34
N LEU A 514 -62.86 32.07 22.01
CA LEU A 514 -61.42 31.98 21.74
C LEU A 514 -60.86 30.58 22.03
N ARG A 515 -61.32 29.93 23.11
CA ARG A 515 -60.96 28.54 23.45
C ARG A 515 -61.47 27.58 22.38
N ALA A 516 -62.70 27.75 21.91
CA ALA A 516 -63.26 26.93 20.84
C ALA A 516 -62.46 27.10 19.54
N ARG A 517 -62.11 28.35 19.16
CA ARG A 517 -61.24 28.63 18.01
C ARG A 517 -59.86 28.02 18.16
N TYR A 518 -59.22 28.21 19.32
CA TYR A 518 -57.91 27.66 19.60
C TYR A 518 -57.90 26.13 19.57
N GLN A 519 -58.91 25.47 20.16
CA GLN A 519 -59.03 24.01 20.09
C GLN A 519 -59.21 23.53 18.66
N SER A 520 -60.06 24.20 17.88
CA SER A 520 -60.27 23.89 16.46
C SER A 520 -58.98 24.03 15.65
N GLU A 521 -58.28 25.15 15.79
CA GLU A 521 -57.02 25.42 15.09
C GLU A 521 -55.90 24.48 15.54
N SER A 522 -55.81 24.17 16.84
CA SER A 522 -54.84 23.24 17.40
C SER A 522 -55.09 21.81 16.91
N SER A 523 -56.34 21.34 16.88
CA SER A 523 -56.70 20.05 16.28
C SER A 523 -56.38 20.01 14.78
N ASN A 524 -56.60 21.10 14.06
CA ASN A 524 -56.26 21.21 12.63
C ASN A 524 -54.72 21.25 12.41
N ALA A 525 -53.97 21.91 13.28
CA ALA A 525 -52.51 21.91 13.25
C ALA A 525 -51.94 20.51 13.56
N ALA A 526 -52.51 19.82 14.56
CA ALA A 526 -52.13 18.46 14.92
C ALA A 526 -52.39 17.48 13.76
N SER A 527 -53.57 17.56 13.11
CA SER A 527 -53.88 16.71 11.96
C SER A 527 -52.95 16.97 10.77
N LYS A 528 -52.66 18.25 10.46
CA LYS A 528 -51.66 18.63 9.44
C LYS A 528 -50.25 18.13 9.78
N SER A 529 -49.87 18.17 11.05
CA SER A 529 -48.58 17.64 11.52
C SER A 529 -48.48 16.13 11.32
N MET A 530 -49.54 15.38 11.65
CA MET A 530 -49.60 13.94 11.39
C MET A 530 -49.51 13.61 9.90
N VAL A 531 -50.21 14.38 9.04
CA VAL A 531 -50.12 14.22 7.58
C VAL A 531 -48.70 14.51 7.08
N LEU A 532 -48.05 15.56 7.58
CA LEU A 532 -46.66 15.86 7.23
C LEU A 532 -45.69 14.78 7.67
N GLN A 533 -45.89 14.18 8.84
CA GLN A 533 -45.09 13.07 9.33
C GLN A 533 -45.25 11.84 8.42
N GLN A 534 -46.49 11.47 8.08
CA GLN A 534 -46.75 10.38 7.14
C GLN A 534 -46.12 10.62 5.77
N LEU A 535 -46.15 11.86 5.27
CA LEU A 535 -45.50 12.21 4.00
C LEU A 535 -43.97 12.14 4.09
N ARG A 536 -43.37 12.51 5.23
CA ARG A 536 -41.93 12.38 5.45
C ARG A 536 -41.49 10.92 5.52
N GLU A 537 -42.22 10.10 6.27
CA GLU A 537 -41.99 8.65 6.35
C GLU A 537 -42.07 8.02 4.96
N ARG A 538 -43.12 8.34 4.19
CA ARG A 538 -43.27 7.86 2.81
C ARG A 538 -42.16 8.34 1.88
N ARG A 539 -41.70 9.58 2.02
CA ARG A 539 -40.54 10.10 1.27
C ARG A 539 -39.28 9.30 1.61
N ASP A 540 -39.04 9.04 2.89
CA ASP A 540 -37.84 8.34 3.34
C ASP A 540 -37.86 6.87 2.90
N GLU A 541 -39.02 6.21 2.94
CA GLU A 541 -39.22 4.88 2.36
C GLU A 541 -38.92 4.86 0.86
N LEU A 542 -39.44 5.84 0.09
CA LEU A 542 -39.18 5.93 -1.34
C LEU A 542 -37.71 6.22 -1.63
N LYS A 543 -37.07 7.07 -0.83
CA LYS A 543 -35.63 7.37 -0.95
C LYS A 543 -34.80 6.13 -0.67
N ALA A 544 -35.13 5.37 0.37
CA ALA A 544 -34.48 4.10 0.70
C ALA A 544 -34.66 3.04 -0.39
N ARG A 545 -35.85 2.97 -1.01
CA ARG A 545 -36.10 2.11 -2.18
C ARG A 545 -35.27 2.52 -3.38
N LEU A 546 -35.16 3.82 -3.64
CA LEU A 546 -34.40 4.36 -4.78
C LEU A 546 -32.88 4.20 -4.60
N SER A 547 -32.37 4.38 -3.38
CA SER A 547 -30.97 4.10 -3.03
C SER A 547 -30.70 2.62 -2.76
N GLY A 548 -31.72 1.76 -2.89
CA GLY A 548 -31.63 0.35 -2.58
C GLY A 548 -30.70 -0.39 -3.56
N PRO A 549 -29.94 -1.39 -3.09
CA PRO A 549 -29.05 -2.19 -3.94
C PRO A 549 -29.76 -2.85 -5.13
N ALA A 550 -31.04 -3.21 -4.97
CA ALA A 550 -31.82 -3.81 -6.04
C ALA A 550 -32.07 -2.83 -7.21
N VAL A 551 -32.46 -1.58 -6.93
CA VAL A 551 -32.74 -0.58 -7.98
C VAL A 551 -31.45 -0.11 -8.67
N SER A 552 -30.35 0.01 -7.94
CA SER A 552 -29.05 0.29 -8.53
C SER A 552 -28.54 -0.88 -9.40
N LEU A 553 -28.79 -2.13 -9.00
CA LEU A 553 -28.48 -3.30 -9.83
C LEU A 553 -29.36 -3.39 -11.08
N PHE A 554 -30.67 -3.14 -10.97
CA PHE A 554 -31.56 -3.14 -12.13
C PHE A 554 -31.24 -2.00 -13.12
N SER A 555 -30.93 -0.80 -12.63
CA SER A 555 -30.50 0.31 -13.49
C SER A 555 -29.15 0.05 -14.16
N ARG A 556 -28.19 -0.55 -13.44
CA ARG A 556 -26.92 -0.98 -14.03
C ARG A 556 -27.11 -2.08 -15.08
N SER A 557 -27.95 -3.07 -14.79
CA SER A 557 -28.31 -4.13 -15.73
C SER A 557 -29.02 -3.57 -16.96
N ALA A 558 -29.94 -2.62 -16.80
CA ALA A 558 -30.60 -1.94 -17.91
C ALA A 558 -29.62 -1.15 -18.78
N LEU A 559 -28.66 -0.45 -18.17
CA LEU A 559 -27.58 0.25 -18.89
C LEU A 559 -26.67 -0.73 -19.63
N GLU A 560 -26.29 -1.85 -19.00
CA GLU A 560 -25.52 -2.92 -19.64
C GLU A 560 -26.29 -3.49 -20.86
N HIS A 561 -27.60 -3.74 -20.72
CA HIS A 561 -28.46 -4.16 -21.84
C HIS A 561 -28.57 -3.11 -22.95
N GLU A 562 -28.70 -1.83 -22.61
CA GLU A 562 -28.72 -0.73 -23.58
C GLU A 562 -27.40 -0.68 -24.38
N THR A 563 -26.26 -0.83 -23.70
CA THR A 563 -24.95 -0.85 -24.38
C THR A 563 -24.81 -2.06 -25.31
N ALA A 564 -25.24 -3.24 -24.87
CA ALA A 564 -25.22 -4.45 -25.70
C ALA A 564 -26.11 -4.31 -26.94
N LEU A 565 -27.31 -3.72 -26.79
CA LEU A 565 -28.20 -3.46 -27.93
C LEU A 565 -27.62 -2.41 -28.90
N LYS A 566 -26.93 -1.38 -28.40
CA LYS A 566 -26.21 -0.42 -29.26
C LYS A 566 -25.09 -1.08 -30.04
N GLU A 567 -24.32 -1.97 -29.42
CA GLU A 567 -23.28 -2.73 -30.12
C GLU A 567 -23.86 -3.63 -31.21
N GLN A 568 -24.97 -4.33 -30.91
CA GLN A 568 -25.69 -5.14 -31.91
C GLN A 568 -26.22 -4.28 -33.06
N LEU A 569 -26.78 -3.10 -32.77
CA LEU A 569 -27.25 -2.17 -33.79
C LEU A 569 -26.08 -1.73 -34.69
N ILE A 570 -24.93 -1.37 -34.11
CA ILE A 570 -23.72 -1.01 -34.87
C ILE A 570 -23.27 -2.19 -35.76
N GLN A 571 -23.32 -3.42 -35.25
CA GLN A 571 -22.95 -4.60 -36.00
C GLN A 571 -23.91 -4.84 -37.19
N ILE A 572 -25.21 -4.72 -36.97
CA ILE A 572 -26.24 -4.85 -38.03
C ILE A 572 -26.08 -3.74 -39.07
N VAL A 573 -25.79 -2.50 -38.65
CA VAL A 573 -25.54 -1.39 -39.58
C VAL A 573 -24.30 -1.67 -40.43
N ARG A 574 -23.21 -2.15 -39.83
CA ARG A 574 -22.00 -2.54 -40.58
C ARG A 574 -22.27 -3.68 -41.55
N GLN A 575 -23.04 -4.69 -41.14
CA GLN A 575 -23.46 -5.78 -42.01
C GLN A 575 -24.33 -5.28 -43.17
N SER A 576 -25.27 -4.38 -42.91
CA SER A 576 -26.11 -3.74 -43.94
C SER A 576 -25.27 -2.91 -44.93
N GLN A 577 -24.29 -2.14 -44.43
CA GLN A 577 -23.37 -1.40 -45.28
C GLN A 577 -22.51 -2.33 -46.13
N PHE A 578 -22.04 -3.44 -45.55
CA PHE A 578 -21.29 -4.46 -46.27
C PHE A 578 -22.14 -5.12 -47.35
N THR A 579 -23.36 -5.56 -47.04
CA THR A 579 -24.26 -6.18 -48.03
C THR A 579 -24.67 -5.19 -49.10
N GLN A 580 -24.95 -3.92 -48.77
CA GLN A 580 -25.19 -2.87 -49.77
C GLN A 580 -23.96 -2.65 -50.66
N GLY A 581 -22.76 -2.62 -50.09
CA GLY A 581 -21.51 -2.52 -50.84
C GLY A 581 -21.30 -3.73 -51.75
N TYR A 582 -21.62 -4.93 -51.27
CA TYR A 582 -21.54 -6.18 -52.01
C TYR A 582 -22.57 -6.22 -53.15
N VAL A 583 -23.83 -5.83 -52.89
CA VAL A 583 -24.88 -5.70 -53.91
C VAL A 583 -24.48 -4.68 -54.97
N LYS A 584 -23.91 -3.52 -54.58
CA LYS A 584 -23.38 -2.54 -55.55
C LYS A 584 -22.25 -3.11 -56.40
N LYS A 585 -21.37 -3.95 -55.83
CA LYS A 585 -20.32 -4.66 -56.59
C LYS A 585 -20.93 -5.67 -57.54
N ILE A 586 -21.92 -6.46 -57.10
CA ILE A 586 -22.65 -7.40 -57.94
C ILE A 586 -23.39 -6.67 -59.06
N GLN A 587 -24.11 -5.58 -58.80
CA GLN A 587 -24.81 -4.79 -59.82
C GLN A 587 -23.85 -4.14 -60.84
N LYS A 588 -22.59 -3.87 -60.45
CA LYS A 588 -21.54 -3.42 -61.37
C LYS A 588 -20.97 -4.55 -62.22
N GLN A 589 -20.86 -5.76 -61.67
CA GLN A 589 -20.30 -6.93 -62.35
C GLN A 589 -21.34 -7.69 -63.19
N TYR A 590 -22.60 -7.61 -62.80
CA TYR A 590 -23.75 -8.20 -63.45
C TYR A 590 -24.76 -7.08 -63.66
N PHE A 591 -24.99 -6.69 -64.91
CA PHE A 591 -26.09 -5.79 -65.28
C PHE A 591 -27.43 -6.48 -64.98
N LEU A 592 -27.85 -6.45 -63.72
CA LEU A 592 -29.19 -6.86 -63.28
C LEU A 592 -30.25 -5.78 -63.57
N ASN A 593 -30.13 -5.13 -64.72
CA ASN A 593 -31.24 -4.46 -65.39
C ASN A 593 -31.58 -5.30 -66.63
N GLY A 594 -32.09 -6.50 -66.36
CA GLY A 594 -32.90 -7.25 -67.31
C GLY A 594 -34.29 -6.64 -67.35
N SER A 595 -34.53 -5.87 -68.42
CA SER A 595 -35.83 -5.55 -69.02
C SER A 595 -36.91 -4.92 -68.13
N GLN A 596 -37.08 -3.60 -68.30
CA GLN A 596 -38.42 -3.08 -68.52
C GLN A 596 -39.00 -3.76 -69.77
N SER A 597 -40.06 -4.55 -69.60
CA SER A 597 -41.09 -4.72 -70.62
C SER A 597 -42.41 -5.02 -69.93
N SER A 598 -43.33 -4.04 -70.01
CA SER A 598 -44.79 -4.18 -69.98
C SER A 598 -45.40 -5.11 -68.92
N THR A 599 -46.22 -4.61 -68.00
CA THR A 599 -47.65 -4.42 -68.34
C THR A 599 -48.37 -3.57 -67.30
N LYS A 600 -49.36 -2.82 -67.81
CA LYS A 600 -50.35 -2.01 -67.10
C LYS A 600 -51.19 -2.85 -66.11
N GLY A 601 -51.60 -2.21 -65.02
CA GLY A 601 -52.64 -2.65 -64.09
C GLY A 601 -52.22 -2.27 -62.66
N GLY A 602 -52.85 -1.35 -61.94
CA GLY A 602 -54.27 -1.08 -61.83
C GLY A 602 -54.75 -1.62 -60.49
N GLY A 603 -55.16 -0.72 -59.57
CA GLY A 603 -55.86 -1.06 -58.34
C GLY A 603 -55.06 -0.77 -57.07
N THR A 604 -55.27 0.37 -56.39
CA THR A 604 -56.32 0.64 -55.39
C THR A 604 -56.11 0.00 -54.02
N SER A 605 -56.32 0.83 -52.99
CA SER A 605 -56.79 0.47 -51.63
C SER A 605 -55.73 -0.12 -50.69
N ARG A 606 -55.72 0.09 -49.38
CA ARG A 606 -56.57 0.83 -48.41
C ARG A 606 -55.89 0.71 -47.04
N SER A 607 -55.91 1.78 -46.25
CA SER A 607 -55.97 1.78 -44.77
C SER A 607 -54.75 1.15 -44.02
N ARG A 608 -54.46 1.44 -42.76
CA ARG A 608 -55.33 1.84 -41.66
C ARG A 608 -54.50 2.52 -40.57
N ARG A 609 -55.03 3.62 -40.05
CA ARG A 609 -54.79 4.13 -38.69
C ARG A 609 -55.05 3.03 -37.66
N GLN A 610 -54.23 2.96 -36.63
CA GLN A 610 -54.59 2.81 -35.20
C GLN A 610 -53.26 2.82 -34.41
N ARG A 611 -52.98 3.78 -33.52
CA ARG A 611 -53.51 3.89 -32.14
C ARG A 611 -53.53 2.53 -31.43
N ASN A 612 -52.54 2.26 -30.59
CA ASN A 612 -52.50 2.75 -29.20
C ASN A 612 -51.05 2.94 -28.75
#